data_AF-A0A3P1ZAN8-F1
#
_entry.id   AF-A0A3P1ZAN8-F1
#
_cell.length_a   1.000
_cell.length_b   1.000
_cell.length_c   1.000
_cell.angle_alpha   90.00
_cell.angle_beta   90.00
_cell.angle_gamma   90.00
#
_symmetry.space_group_name_H-M   'P 1'
#
loop_
_entity.id
_entity.type
_entity.pdbx_description
1 polymer ?
#
loop_
_entity_poly.entity_id
_entity_poly.type
_entity_poly.pdbx_seq_one_letter_code
_entity_poly.pdbx_strand_id
1 'polypeptide(L)'
;FCDALKKKSIVFHNCDFLDIDLTDLGENDLVYCDPPYLISTGSYNDGKRGFKDWTTVEETQLLELLDQLDKQGVKFALSNVLYHKGLSNDILIEWSKKYRVYY
;
A
#
# COMPACT_ATOMS: atom_id res chain seq x y z
N PHE A 1 -3.20 -10.49 24.46
CA PHE A 1 -3.59 -10.09 23.08
C PHE A 1 -4.98 -9.47 23.04
N CYS A 2 -6.05 -10.20 23.40
CA CYS A 2 -7.43 -9.66 23.41
C CYS A 2 -7.60 -8.40 24.28
N ASP A 3 -6.96 -8.33 25.44
CA ASP A 3 -7.04 -7.14 26.30
C ASP A 3 -6.30 -5.92 25.74
N ALA A 4 -5.27 -6.14 24.92
CA ALA A 4 -4.56 -5.05 24.25
C ALA A 4 -5.40 -4.48 23.10
N LEU A 5 -6.12 -5.33 22.36
CA LEU A 5 -7.07 -4.89 21.34
C LEU A 5 -8.22 -4.08 21.96
N LYS A 6 -8.77 -4.54 23.10
CA LYS A 6 -9.86 -3.83 23.81
C LYS A 6 -9.47 -2.47 24.39
N LYS A 7 -8.18 -2.23 24.61
CA LYS A 7 -7.64 -0.97 25.17
C LYS A 7 -7.24 0.04 24.09
N LYS A 8 -7.13 -0.38 22.83
CA LYS A 8 -6.77 0.47 21.70
C LYS A 8 -8.03 0.86 20.94
N SER A 9 -8.07 2.08 20.44
CA SER A 9 -9.07 2.47 19.45
C SER A 9 -8.70 1.83 18.11
N ILE A 10 -9.42 0.78 17.71
CA ILE A 10 -9.18 0.06 16.46
C ILE A 10 -10.51 -0.02 15.71
N VAL A 11 -10.50 0.44 14.47
CA VAL A 11 -11.61 0.30 13.53
C VAL A 11 -11.18 -0.64 12.41
N PHE A 12 -12.04 -1.58 12.05
CA PHE A 12 -11.78 -2.55 10.99
C PHE A 12 -12.62 -2.20 9.76
N HIS A 13 -11.98 -2.24 8.59
CA HIS A 13 -12.60 -2.03 7.29
C HIS A 13 -12.37 -3.26 6.41
N ASN A 14 -13.34 -3.55 5.53
CA ASN A 14 -13.24 -4.56 4.48
C ASN A 14 -13.82 -3.96 3.20
N CYS A 15 -13.02 -3.13 2.54
CA CYS A 15 -13.35 -2.40 1.33
C CYS A 15 -12.09 -2.24 0.45
N ASP A 16 -12.26 -1.70 -0.75
CA ASP A 16 -11.12 -1.28 -1.56
C ASP A 16 -10.34 -0.17 -0.84
N PHE A 17 -9.04 -0.07 -1.06
CA PHE A 17 -8.22 0.97 -0.42
C PHE A 17 -8.60 2.37 -0.93
N LEU A 18 -9.17 2.47 -2.13
CA LEU A 18 -9.70 3.71 -2.69
C LEU A 18 -11.00 4.18 -2.00
N ASP A 19 -11.69 3.29 -1.29
CA ASP A 19 -12.91 3.62 -0.56
C ASP A 19 -12.65 4.08 0.88
N ILE A 20 -11.39 4.06 1.33
CA ILE A 20 -11.02 4.51 2.68
C ILE A 20 -10.93 6.03 2.69
N ASP A 21 -11.72 6.67 3.54
CA ASP A 21 -11.63 8.09 3.78
C ASP A 21 -10.37 8.39 4.63
N LEU A 22 -9.40 9.04 3.99
CA LEU A 22 -8.13 9.45 4.60
C LEU A 22 -8.05 10.97 4.81
N THR A 23 -9.15 11.70 4.60
CA THR A 23 -9.15 13.17 4.62
C THR A 23 -8.82 13.77 5.98
N ASP A 24 -9.07 13.05 7.07
CA ASP A 24 -8.78 13.47 8.44
C ASP A 24 -7.32 13.23 8.87
N LEU A 25 -6.50 12.58 8.03
CA LEU A 25 -5.10 12.32 8.37
C LEU A 25 -4.23 13.58 8.26
N GLY A 26 -3.24 13.69 9.14
CA GLY A 26 -2.28 14.78 9.16
C GLY A 26 -0.82 14.35 9.38
N GLU A 27 0.04 15.32 9.67
CA GLU A 27 1.50 15.16 9.82
C GLU A 27 1.95 14.21 10.95
N ASN A 28 1.05 13.92 11.88
CA ASN A 28 1.30 13.05 13.03
C ASN A 28 0.84 11.60 12.78
N ASP A 29 0.17 11.36 11.64
CA ASP A 29 -0.30 10.04 11.25
C ASP A 29 0.70 9.34 10.32
N LEU A 30 0.59 8.02 10.27
CA LEU A 30 1.39 7.17 9.41
C LEU A 30 0.48 6.19 8.68
N VAL A 31 0.53 6.22 7.35
CA VAL A 31 -0.12 5.22 6.49
C VAL A 31 0.91 4.16 6.12
N TYR A 32 0.68 2.92 6.54
CA TYR A 32 1.53 1.78 6.15
C TYR A 32 0.79 0.89 5.16
N CYS A 33 1.41 0.61 4.03
CA CYS A 33 0.86 -0.20 2.94
C CYS A 33 1.73 -1.43 2.69
N ASP A 34 1.08 -2.59 2.64
CA ASP A 34 1.67 -3.88 2.23
C ASP A 34 0.72 -4.58 1.24
N PRO A 35 0.63 -4.08 0.00
CA PRO A 35 -0.27 -4.63 -1.02
C PRO A 35 0.25 -5.96 -1.59
N PRO A 36 -0.54 -6.68 -2.40
CA PRO A 36 0.00 -7.75 -3.24
C PRO A 36 1.13 -7.22 -4.15
N TYR A 37 2.20 -7.99 -4.37
CA TYR A 37 3.34 -7.52 -5.17
C TYR A 37 3.19 -8.00 -6.62
N LEU A 38 3.20 -7.05 -7.57
CA LEU A 38 2.99 -7.28 -9.00
C LEU A 38 3.89 -8.38 -9.58
N ILE A 39 5.17 -8.37 -9.22
CA ILE A 39 6.18 -9.30 -9.75
C ILE A 39 6.40 -10.55 -8.89
N SER A 40 5.52 -10.81 -7.92
CA SER A 40 5.57 -12.01 -7.08
C SER A 40 4.53 -13.04 -7.53
N THR A 41 4.74 -14.30 -7.14
CA THR A 41 3.76 -15.39 -7.33
C THR A 41 2.93 -15.55 -6.04
N GLY A 42 2.31 -14.45 -5.60
CA GLY A 42 1.43 -14.45 -4.44
C GLY A 42 0.06 -15.04 -4.77
N SER A 43 -0.52 -15.85 -3.87
CA SER A 43 -1.87 -16.42 -4.01
C SER A 43 -3.01 -15.40 -3.97
N TYR A 44 -2.69 -14.11 -3.83
CA TYR A 44 -3.62 -12.98 -3.79
C TYR A 44 -3.65 -12.18 -5.11
N ASN A 45 -2.74 -12.48 -6.05
CA ASN A 45 -2.59 -11.71 -7.28
C ASN A 45 -3.64 -12.04 -8.35
N ASP A 46 -4.38 -13.14 -8.21
CA ASP A 46 -5.26 -13.69 -9.26
C ASP A 46 -6.76 -13.47 -9.03
N GLY A 47 -7.13 -12.65 -8.03
CA GLY A 47 -8.51 -12.25 -7.76
C GLY A 47 -9.46 -13.38 -7.32
N LYS A 48 -8.98 -14.63 -7.29
CA LYS A 48 -9.80 -15.83 -7.09
C LYS A 48 -10.36 -15.99 -5.66
N ARG A 49 -10.06 -15.06 -4.76
CA ARG A 49 -10.51 -15.07 -3.35
C ARG A 49 -11.47 -13.93 -2.99
N GLY A 50 -12.08 -13.29 -3.99
CA GLY A 50 -13.08 -12.24 -3.76
C GLY A 50 -12.50 -10.83 -3.65
N PHE A 51 -11.30 -10.62 -4.20
CA PHE A 51 -10.65 -9.31 -4.30
C PHE A 51 -10.42 -8.97 -5.77
N LYS A 52 -10.31 -7.67 -6.08
CA LYS A 52 -9.90 -7.18 -7.40
C LYS A 52 -8.50 -7.71 -7.72
N ASP A 53 -8.23 -8.01 -8.98
CA ASP A 53 -6.88 -8.38 -9.43
C ASP A 53 -5.89 -7.26 -9.11
N TRP A 54 -4.68 -7.62 -8.67
CA TRP A 54 -3.61 -6.64 -8.49
C TRP A 54 -2.81 -6.51 -9.77
N THR A 55 -3.16 -5.52 -10.58
CA THR A 55 -2.50 -5.24 -11.85
C THR A 55 -1.66 -3.97 -11.77
N THR A 56 -1.08 -3.56 -12.89
CA THR A 56 -0.42 -2.25 -13.01
C THR A 56 -1.38 -1.08 -12.73
N VAL A 57 -2.70 -1.28 -12.89
CA VAL A 57 -3.71 -0.25 -12.60
C VAL A 57 -3.78 0.01 -11.10
N GLU A 58 -4.00 -1.02 -10.29
CA GLU A 58 -4.13 -0.90 -8.84
C GLU A 58 -2.82 -0.44 -8.20
N GLU A 59 -1.69 -0.92 -8.71
CA GLU A 59 -0.37 -0.43 -8.27
C GLU A 59 -0.23 1.07 -8.55
N THR A 60 -0.54 1.52 -9.77
CA THR A 60 -0.45 2.95 -10.11
C THR A 60 -1.38 3.79 -9.23
N GLN A 61 -2.61 3.33 -8.99
CA GLN A 61 -3.58 4.00 -8.11
C GLN A 61 -3.08 4.13 -6.68
N LEU A 62 -2.45 3.08 -6.13
CA LEU A 62 -1.85 3.15 -4.80
C LEU A 62 -0.69 4.16 -4.77
N LEU A 63 0.20 4.13 -5.77
CA LEU A 63 1.34 5.06 -5.83
C LEU A 63 0.88 6.52 -5.97
N GLU A 64 -0.19 6.78 -6.71
CA GLU A 64 -0.81 8.11 -6.81
C GLU A 64 -1.43 8.57 -5.48
N LEU A 65 -2.09 7.66 -4.75
CA LEU A 65 -2.61 7.95 -3.42
C LEU A 65 -1.48 8.33 -2.45
N LEU A 66 -0.36 7.59 -2.48
CA LEU A 66 0.80 7.90 -1.64
C LEU A 66 1.43 9.26 -1.99
N ASP A 67 1.51 9.60 -3.29
CA ASP A 67 1.93 10.94 -3.74
C ASP A 67 0.97 12.04 -3.24
N GLN A 68 -0.32 11.77 -3.09
CA GLN A 68 -1.30 12.73 -2.55
C GLN A 68 -1.13 12.91 -1.03
N LEU A 69 -0.93 11.82 -0.29
CA LEU A 69 -0.69 11.84 1.15
C LEU A 69 0.59 12.61 1.50
N ASP A 70 1.67 12.38 0.74
CA ASP A 70 2.93 13.12 0.90
C ASP A 70 2.73 14.64 0.74
N LYS A 71 1.98 15.05 -0.30
CA LYS A 71 1.65 16.47 -0.55
C LYS A 71 0.80 17.09 0.57
N GLN A 72 0.01 16.28 1.27
CA GLN A 72 -0.78 16.70 2.43
C GLN A 72 0.04 16.73 3.74
N GLY A 73 1.31 16.30 3.68
CA GLY A 73 2.20 16.21 4.84
C GLY A 73 2.02 14.94 5.67
N VAL A 74 1.18 14.00 5.22
CA VAL A 74 0.96 12.71 5.87
C VAL A 74 2.15 11.79 5.59
N LYS A 75 2.69 11.16 6.63
CA LYS A 75 3.79 10.20 6.45
C LYS A 75 3.23 8.89 5.92
N PHE A 76 3.96 8.26 5.01
CA PHE A 76 3.63 6.92 4.55
C PHE A 76 4.85 6.00 4.53
N ALA A 77 4.58 4.69 4.50
CA ALA A 77 5.56 3.65 4.24
C ALA A 77 4.95 2.54 3.39
N LEU A 78 5.67 2.09 2.37
CA LEU A 78 5.25 1.04 1.43
C LEU A 78 6.24 -0.12 1.48
N SER A 79 5.73 -1.33 1.71
CA SER A 79 6.49 -2.58 1.53
C SER A 79 6.20 -3.18 0.15
N ASN A 80 7.24 -3.48 -0.62
CA ASN A 80 7.13 -4.08 -1.95
C ASN A 80 8.49 -4.66 -2.40
N VAL A 81 8.56 -5.26 -3.59
CA VAL A 81 9.77 -5.87 -4.16
C VAL A 81 10.07 -5.24 -5.53
N LEU A 82 11.29 -4.70 -5.69
CA LEU A 82 11.75 -4.11 -6.95
C LEU A 82 12.12 -5.17 -8.00
N TYR A 83 12.73 -6.27 -7.55
CA TYR A 83 13.22 -7.34 -8.43
C TYR A 83 12.92 -8.72 -7.85
N HIS A 84 12.38 -9.63 -8.66
CA HIS A 84 12.09 -11.00 -8.24
C HIS A 84 12.20 -11.98 -9.41
N LYS A 85 13.02 -13.03 -9.28
CA LYS A 85 13.17 -14.11 -10.28
C LYS A 85 13.42 -13.62 -11.71
N GLY A 86 14.21 -12.56 -11.88
CA GLY A 86 14.53 -11.99 -13.20
C GLY A 86 13.47 -11.02 -13.75
N LEU A 87 12.39 -10.77 -13.00
CA LEU A 87 11.41 -9.71 -13.28
C LEU A 87 11.78 -8.43 -12.51
N SER A 88 11.48 -7.29 -13.10
CA SER A 88 11.58 -5.96 -12.48
C SER A 88 10.21 -5.29 -12.42
N ASN A 89 9.95 -4.55 -11.35
CA ASN A 89 8.81 -3.66 -11.25
C ASN A 89 9.24 -2.24 -11.63
N ASP A 90 9.29 -1.97 -12.93
CA ASP A 90 9.82 -0.71 -13.45
C ASP A 90 8.99 0.51 -13.00
N ILE A 91 7.67 0.34 -12.84
CA ILE A 91 6.77 1.38 -12.34
C ILE A 91 7.20 1.80 -10.93
N LEU A 92 7.34 0.82 -10.03
CA LEU A 92 7.76 1.06 -8.66
C LEU A 92 9.20 1.59 -8.59
N ILE A 93 10.11 1.06 -9.40
CA ILE A 93 11.51 1.50 -9.47
C ILE A 93 11.57 2.99 -9.81
N GLU A 94 10.89 3.42 -10.87
CA GLU A 94 10.89 4.83 -11.27
C GLU A 94 10.21 5.73 -10.24
N TRP A 95 9.06 5.31 -9.69
CA TRP A 95 8.34 6.07 -8.67
C TRP A 95 9.16 6.22 -7.38
N SER A 96 9.84 5.16 -6.95
CA SER A 96 10.59 5.14 -5.69
C SER A 96 11.73 6.16 -5.62
N LYS A 97 12.24 6.63 -6.77
CA LYS A 97 13.30 7.65 -6.85
C LYS A 97 12.90 9.00 -6.25
N LYS A 98 11.60 9.26 -6.10
CA LYS A 98 11.07 10.46 -5.45
C LYS A 98 11.23 10.42 -3.92
N TYR A 99 11.40 9.23 -3.34
CA TYR A 99 11.30 8.99 -1.90
C TYR A 99 12.52 8.26 -1.34
N ARG A 100 12.54 8.12 -0.01
CA ARG A 100 13.59 7.39 0.68
C ARG A 100 13.30 5.89 0.65
N VAL A 101 14.23 5.14 0.07
CA VAL A 101 14.19 3.66 0.01
C VAL A 101 15.12 3.09 1.08
N TYR A 102 14.64 2.05 1.78
CA TYR A 102 15.42 1.27 2.74
C TYR A 102 15.52 -0.18 2.23
N TYR A 103 16.72 -0.77 2.30
CA TYR A 103 17.04 -2.14 1.90
C TYR A 103 17.25 -3.04 3.11
#